data_AF-A0A524CC39-F1
#
_entry.id   AF-A0A524CC39-F1
#
_cell.length_a   1.000
_cell.length_b   1.000
_cell.length_c   1.000
_cell.angle_alpha   90.00
_cell.angle_beta   90.00
_cell.angle_gamma   90.00
#
_symmetry.space_group_name_H-M   'P 1'
#
loop_
_entity.id
_entity.type
_entity.pdbx_description
1 polymer ?
#
loop_
_entity_poly.entity_id
_entity_poly.type
_entity_poly.pdbx_seq_one_letter_code
_entity_poly.pdbx_strand_id
1 'polypeptide(L)'
;MVSDSEIKEVEDLIRNQKLEAGFTRVQELISEQVKSILNMPEGSQRSYDYRELESKYVVGPYIVIPEAKHYVRNISLPLGLAGIAGLLLMLLTIPTNSFAFLMIGIIIMLIGYVGFVISLPICIALNVTGKLKKPESWILRISKTQVRIDMQKDLLTEYQKERLRLDILRYLWAWIVSAKKFGYVESARFG
;
A
#
# COMPACT_ATOMS: atom_id res chain seq x y z
N MET A 1 -9.44 5.70 -24.82
CA MET A 1 -10.04 4.73 -23.88
C MET A 1 -9.02 3.64 -23.68
N VAL A 2 -8.56 3.42 -22.45
CA VAL A 2 -7.46 2.49 -22.15
C VAL A 2 -7.91 1.05 -22.34
N SER A 3 -7.11 0.26 -23.04
CA SER A 3 -7.37 -1.14 -23.35
C SER A 3 -6.76 -2.10 -22.33
N ASP A 4 -7.28 -3.34 -22.28
CA ASP A 4 -6.77 -4.38 -21.38
C ASP A 4 -5.31 -4.78 -21.72
N SER A 5 -4.91 -4.63 -22.99
CA SER A 5 -3.52 -4.83 -23.43
C SER A 5 -2.56 -3.77 -22.86
N GLU A 6 -3.01 -2.53 -22.71
CA GLU A 6 -2.20 -1.44 -22.14
C GLU A 6 -2.06 -1.60 -20.62
N ILE A 7 -3.09 -2.12 -19.94
CA ILE A 7 -2.99 -2.49 -18.53
C ILE A 7 -1.98 -3.62 -18.34
N LYS A 8 -2.02 -4.67 -19.19
CA LYS A 8 -1.05 -5.77 -19.17
C LYS A 8 0.38 -5.30 -19.44
N GLU A 9 0.57 -4.34 -20.34
CA GLU A 9 1.88 -3.74 -20.60
C GLU A 9 2.49 -3.16 -19.30
N VAL A 10 1.71 -2.41 -18.52
CA VAL A 10 2.17 -1.87 -17.23
C VAL A 10 2.48 -2.99 -16.23
N GLU A 11 1.64 -4.02 -16.15
CA GLU A 11 1.89 -5.19 -15.30
C GLU A 11 3.20 -5.92 -15.69
N ASP A 12 3.49 -6.04 -16.97
CA ASP A 12 4.72 -6.65 -17.48
C ASP A 12 5.95 -5.80 -17.19
N LEU A 13 5.85 -4.46 -17.32
CA LEU A 13 6.92 -3.54 -16.93
C LEU A 13 7.23 -3.67 -15.44
N ILE A 14 6.19 -3.74 -14.60
CA ILE A 14 6.28 -3.99 -13.17
C ILE A 14 6.97 -5.33 -12.88
N ARG A 15 6.50 -6.41 -13.51
CA ARG A 15 7.01 -7.78 -13.30
C ARG A 15 8.49 -7.88 -13.66
N ASN A 16 8.91 -7.17 -14.71
CA ASN A 16 10.29 -7.12 -15.17
C ASN A 16 11.16 -6.06 -14.44
N GLN A 17 10.69 -5.55 -13.29
CA GLN A 17 11.38 -4.54 -12.45
C GLN A 17 11.72 -3.22 -13.18
N LYS A 18 11.05 -2.92 -14.30
CA LYS A 18 11.18 -1.66 -15.03
C LYS A 18 10.25 -0.59 -14.44
N LEU A 19 10.43 -0.32 -13.15
CA LEU A 19 9.50 0.52 -12.37
C LEU A 19 9.40 1.96 -12.89
N GLU A 20 10.47 2.53 -13.45
CA GLU A 20 10.43 3.87 -14.03
C GLU A 20 9.54 3.91 -15.28
N ALA A 21 9.78 2.99 -16.21
CA ALA A 21 8.97 2.87 -17.42
C ALA A 21 7.51 2.55 -17.09
N GLY A 22 7.26 1.65 -16.13
CA GLY A 22 5.92 1.34 -15.64
C GLY A 22 5.24 2.55 -15.00
N PHE A 23 5.97 3.36 -14.23
CA PHE A 23 5.45 4.58 -13.62
C PHE A 23 5.02 5.60 -14.69
N THR A 24 5.91 5.91 -15.64
CA THR A 24 5.59 6.83 -16.74
C THR A 24 4.38 6.35 -17.54
N ARG A 25 4.36 5.06 -17.91
CA ARG A 25 3.26 4.49 -18.67
C ARG A 25 1.94 4.56 -17.92
N VAL A 26 1.92 4.26 -16.62
CA VAL A 26 0.67 4.35 -15.84
C VAL A 26 0.18 5.80 -15.68
N GLN A 27 1.07 6.80 -15.62
CA GLN A 27 0.69 8.20 -15.58
C GLN A 27 0.02 8.66 -16.90
N GLU A 28 0.59 8.25 -18.03
CA GLU A 28 0.00 8.50 -19.35
C GLU A 28 -1.40 7.92 -19.45
N LEU A 29 -1.55 6.63 -19.09
CA LEU A 29 -2.84 5.93 -19.13
C LEU A 29 -3.86 6.55 -18.17
N ILE A 30 -3.46 7.04 -16.99
CA ILE A 30 -4.36 7.76 -16.07
C ILE A 30 -4.86 9.05 -16.73
N SER A 31 -3.99 9.84 -17.37
CA SER A 31 -4.41 11.08 -18.07
C SER A 31 -5.38 10.78 -19.22
N GLU A 32 -5.07 9.77 -20.04
CA GLU A 32 -5.96 9.34 -21.13
C GLU A 32 -7.32 8.85 -20.63
N GLN A 33 -7.31 8.08 -19.54
CA GLN A 33 -8.51 7.53 -18.94
C GLN A 33 -9.37 8.62 -18.29
N VAL A 34 -8.76 9.60 -17.63
CA VAL A 34 -9.47 10.77 -17.08
C VAL A 34 -10.10 11.60 -18.21
N LYS A 35 -9.37 11.86 -19.31
CA LYS A 35 -9.93 12.55 -20.47
C LYS A 35 -11.12 11.81 -21.07
N SER A 36 -11.03 10.48 -21.18
CA SER A 36 -12.12 9.61 -21.63
C SER A 36 -13.37 9.79 -20.76
N ILE A 37 -13.21 9.73 -19.43
CA ILE A 37 -14.31 9.92 -18.46
C ILE A 37 -14.91 11.32 -18.55
N LEU A 38 -14.09 12.36 -18.66
CA LEU A 38 -14.55 13.75 -18.75
C LEU A 38 -15.39 14.05 -19.99
N ASN A 39 -15.21 13.28 -21.07
CA ASN A 39 -16.02 13.38 -22.29
C ASN A 39 -17.41 12.75 -22.14
N MET A 40 -17.68 12.06 -21.03
CA MET A 40 -18.99 11.48 -20.73
C MET A 40 -19.84 12.44 -19.88
N PRO A 41 -21.17 12.46 -20.04
CA PRO A 41 -22.06 13.33 -19.28
C PRO A 41 -21.85 13.22 -17.75
N GLU A 42 -21.74 12.01 -17.22
CA GLU A 42 -21.55 11.74 -15.79
C GLU A 42 -20.17 12.19 -15.29
N GLY A 43 -19.15 12.08 -16.14
CA GLY A 43 -17.80 12.54 -15.81
C GLY A 43 -17.69 14.06 -15.85
N SER A 44 -18.36 14.72 -16.80
CA SER A 44 -18.39 16.19 -16.92
C SER A 44 -18.96 16.88 -15.67
N GLN A 45 -19.98 16.27 -15.05
CA GLN A 45 -20.60 16.74 -13.80
C GLN A 45 -19.64 16.68 -12.61
N ARG A 46 -18.59 15.85 -12.69
CA ARG A 46 -17.56 15.67 -11.66
C ARG A 46 -16.19 16.12 -12.15
N SER A 47 -16.17 17.07 -13.09
CA SER A 47 -14.93 17.49 -13.76
C SER A 47 -13.88 18.03 -12.80
N TYR A 48 -14.29 18.69 -11.71
CA TYR A 48 -13.38 19.13 -10.66
C TYR A 48 -12.64 17.94 -10.01
N ASP A 49 -13.37 16.92 -9.55
CA ASP A 49 -12.80 15.74 -8.89
C ASP A 49 -11.80 15.01 -9.78
N TYR A 50 -12.12 14.85 -11.07
CA TYR A 50 -11.27 14.13 -12.02
C TYR A 50 -10.04 14.94 -12.45
N ARG A 51 -10.13 16.27 -12.55
CA ARG A 51 -8.96 17.13 -12.79
C ARG A 51 -8.06 17.21 -11.56
N GLU A 52 -8.63 17.23 -10.37
CA GLU A 52 -7.87 17.13 -9.12
C GLU A 52 -7.16 15.78 -9.02
N LEU A 53 -7.85 14.70 -9.43
CA LEU A 53 -7.26 13.37 -9.55
C LEU A 53 -6.08 13.37 -10.52
N GLU A 54 -6.28 13.82 -11.76
CA GLU A 54 -5.21 13.93 -12.76
C GLU A 54 -3.99 14.70 -12.20
N SER A 55 -4.21 15.87 -11.60
CA SER A 55 -3.14 16.65 -10.97
C SER A 55 -2.39 15.85 -9.89
N LYS A 56 -3.10 15.16 -9.00
CA LYS A 56 -2.48 14.37 -7.90
C LYS A 56 -1.63 13.20 -8.39
N TYR A 57 -2.02 12.52 -9.47
CA TYR A 57 -1.31 11.34 -9.97
C TYR A 57 -0.26 11.68 -11.04
N VAL A 58 -0.45 12.78 -11.78
CA VAL A 58 0.47 13.23 -12.85
C VAL A 58 1.58 14.14 -12.30
N VAL A 59 1.30 15.02 -11.33
CA VAL A 59 2.23 16.07 -10.88
C VAL A 59 3.15 15.61 -9.74
N GLY A 60 2.91 14.46 -9.10
CA GLY A 60 3.87 13.93 -8.13
C GLY A 60 3.50 12.57 -7.50
N PRO A 61 4.41 11.95 -6.73
CA PRO A 61 4.15 10.72 -6.00
C PRO A 61 3.23 10.98 -4.79
N TYR A 62 1.93 11.20 -5.04
CA TYR A 62 0.92 11.32 -3.98
C TYR A 62 0.58 9.96 -3.35
N ILE A 63 1.27 9.59 -2.29
CA ILE A 63 0.98 8.34 -1.61
C ILE A 63 -0.32 8.49 -0.84
N VAL A 64 -1.40 7.90 -1.37
CA VAL A 64 -2.50 7.47 -0.52
C VAL A 64 -1.87 6.43 0.41
N ILE A 65 -1.85 6.69 1.72
CA ILE A 65 -1.32 5.76 2.72
C ILE A 65 -2.47 4.90 3.23
N PRO A 66 -2.79 3.72 2.63
CA PRO A 66 -3.57 2.70 3.32
C PRO A 66 -2.66 1.76 4.15
N GLU A 67 -1.34 1.87 4.03
CA GLU A 67 -0.37 0.89 4.55
C GLU A 67 -0.01 1.09 6.04
N ALA A 68 -0.76 1.93 6.78
CA ALA A 68 -0.57 2.12 8.22
C ALA A 68 -0.55 0.79 9.00
N LYS A 69 -1.32 -0.22 8.57
CA LYS A 69 -1.32 -1.56 9.18
C LYS A 69 0.04 -2.26 9.09
N HIS A 70 0.73 -2.17 7.96
CA HIS A 70 1.99 -2.88 7.73
C HIS A 70 3.12 -2.26 8.56
N TYR A 71 3.10 -0.92 8.66
CA TYR A 71 4.01 -0.17 9.51
C TYR A 71 3.83 -0.50 10.99
N VAL A 72 2.60 -0.41 11.52
CA VAL A 72 2.38 -0.57 12.96
C VAL A 72 2.61 -2.01 13.42
N ARG A 73 2.21 -3.03 12.65
CA ARG A 73 2.47 -4.44 13.00
C ARG A 73 3.97 -4.80 12.90
N ASN A 74 4.69 -4.27 11.92
CA ASN A 74 6.13 -4.50 11.78
C ASN A 74 6.98 -3.69 12.75
N ILE A 75 6.39 -2.71 13.45
CA ILE A 75 7.08 -1.94 14.48
C ILE A 75 6.77 -2.53 15.87
N SER A 76 5.51 -2.86 16.16
CA SER A 76 5.09 -3.34 17.48
C SER A 76 5.63 -4.72 17.85
N LEU A 77 5.64 -5.67 16.90
CA LEU A 77 6.15 -7.03 17.14
C LEU A 77 7.67 -7.05 17.40
N PRO A 78 8.52 -6.42 16.57
CA PRO A 78 9.96 -6.37 16.84
C PRO A 78 10.31 -5.59 18.12
N LEU A 79 9.59 -4.51 18.44
CA LEU A 79 9.82 -3.78 19.70
C LEU A 79 9.40 -4.61 20.92
N GLY A 80 8.29 -5.34 20.84
CA GLY A 80 7.89 -6.31 21.87
C GLY A 80 8.92 -7.42 22.06
N LEU A 81 9.43 -7.99 20.96
CA LEU A 81 10.49 -9.02 20.99
C LEU A 81 11.80 -8.47 21.55
N ALA A 82 12.18 -7.24 21.20
CA ALA A 82 13.33 -6.56 21.78
C ALA A 82 13.17 -6.38 23.30
N GLY A 83 11.97 -6.02 23.77
CA GLY A 83 11.66 -5.93 25.20
C GLY A 83 11.87 -7.25 25.95
N ILE A 84 11.38 -8.36 25.37
CA ILE A 84 11.57 -9.72 25.93
C ILE A 84 13.04 -10.13 25.90
N ALA A 85 13.77 -9.82 24.81
CA ALA A 85 15.20 -10.10 24.70
C ALA A 85 16.03 -9.33 25.74
N GLY A 86 15.69 -8.06 26.01
CA GLY A 86 16.30 -7.26 27.08
C GLY A 86 16.09 -7.88 28.46
N LEU A 87 14.86 -8.36 28.74
CA LEU A 87 14.54 -9.05 30.00
C LEU A 87 15.32 -10.37 30.15
N LEU A 88 15.41 -11.17 29.10
CA LEU A 88 16.18 -12.42 29.11
C LEU A 88 17.68 -12.17 29.31
N LEU A 89 18.23 -11.12 28.68
CA LEU A 89 19.62 -10.71 28.88
C LEU A 89 19.89 -10.32 30.33
N MET A 90 18.97 -9.59 30.97
CA MET A 90 19.07 -9.25 32.39
C MET A 90 19.06 -10.51 33.27
N LEU A 91 18.12 -11.43 33.06
CA LEU A 91 18.02 -12.67 33.86
C LEU A 91 19.28 -13.53 33.77
N LEU A 92 19.90 -13.60 32.59
CA LEU A 92 21.14 -14.37 32.37
C LEU A 92 22.40 -13.68 32.93
N THR A 93 22.34 -12.36 33.20
CA THR A 93 23.50 -11.57 33.68
C THR A 93 23.48 -11.28 35.17
N ILE A 94 22.34 -11.45 35.84
CA ILE A 94 22.25 -11.47 37.32
C ILE A 94 23.26 -12.44 37.97
N PRO A 95 23.42 -13.71 37.54
CA PRO A 95 24.37 -14.62 38.17
C PRO A 95 25.85 -14.31 37.87
N THR A 96 26.14 -13.50 36.84
CA THR A 96 27.51 -13.17 36.43
C THR A 96 28.03 -11.84 36.99
N ASN A 97 27.19 -11.09 37.71
CA ASN A 97 27.50 -9.77 38.31
C ASN A 97 28.09 -8.74 37.32
N SER A 98 27.85 -8.91 36.02
CA SER A 98 28.40 -7.99 35.03
C SER A 98 27.51 -6.76 34.89
N PHE A 99 27.90 -5.69 35.57
CA PHE A 99 27.16 -4.42 35.60
C PHE A 99 26.93 -3.83 34.19
N ALA A 100 27.90 -3.98 33.29
CA ALA A 100 27.79 -3.48 31.91
C ALA A 100 26.68 -4.19 31.11
N PHE A 101 26.61 -5.52 31.19
CA PHE A 101 25.58 -6.28 30.48
C PHE A 101 24.19 -6.13 31.11
N LEU A 102 24.14 -5.96 32.44
CA LEU A 102 22.90 -5.63 33.14
C LEU A 102 22.32 -4.28 32.64
N MET A 103 23.16 -3.25 32.52
CA MET A 103 22.76 -1.93 32.01
C MET A 103 22.28 -1.97 30.55
N ILE A 104 22.94 -2.76 29.69
CA ILE A 104 22.50 -2.97 28.30
C ILE A 104 21.13 -3.65 28.25
N GLY A 105 20.91 -4.68 29.08
CA GLY A 105 19.62 -5.37 29.19
C GLY A 105 18.49 -4.42 29.61
N ILE A 106 18.74 -3.54 30.59
CA ILE A 106 17.77 -2.54 31.06
C ILE A 106 17.40 -1.56 29.93
N ILE A 107 18.39 -1.07 29.18
CA ILE A 107 18.15 -0.13 28.06
C ILE A 107 17.33 -0.79 26.95
N ILE A 108 17.68 -2.00 26.55
CA ILE A 108 16.94 -2.76 25.51
C ILE A 108 15.51 -3.05 25.97
N MET A 109 15.33 -3.44 27.24
CA MET A 109 14.02 -3.68 27.83
C MET A 109 13.16 -2.40 27.83
N LEU A 110 13.72 -1.26 28.24
CA LEU A 110 13.03 0.03 28.26
C LEU A 110 12.60 0.48 26.86
N ILE A 111 13.51 0.40 25.88
CA ILE A 111 13.20 0.76 24.49
C ILE A 111 12.09 -0.14 23.93
N GLY A 112 12.20 -1.46 24.15
CA GLY A 112 11.20 -2.41 23.72
C GLY A 112 9.84 -2.20 24.39
N TYR A 113 9.83 -1.96 25.70
CA TYR A 113 8.61 -1.72 26.47
C TYR A 113 7.92 -0.42 26.05
N VAL A 114 8.64 0.71 26.01
CA VAL A 114 8.08 2.00 25.58
C VAL A 114 7.57 1.91 24.14
N GLY A 115 8.35 1.30 23.25
CA GLY A 115 7.95 1.05 21.88
C GLY A 115 6.69 0.19 21.73
N PHE A 116 6.55 -0.84 22.55
CA PHE A 116 5.37 -1.70 22.59
C PHE A 116 4.15 -1.00 23.18
N VAL A 117 4.30 -0.27 24.30
CA VAL A 117 3.21 0.46 24.97
C VAL A 117 2.66 1.59 24.11
N ILE A 118 3.48 2.25 23.29
CA ILE A 118 3.01 3.29 22.37
C ILE A 118 2.34 2.67 21.13
N SER A 119 2.88 1.57 20.61
CA SER A 119 2.37 0.96 19.37
C SER A 119 1.12 0.11 19.55
N LEU A 120 0.91 -0.49 20.73
CA LEU A 120 -0.24 -1.35 21.02
C LEU A 120 -1.59 -0.61 21.03
N PRO A 121 -1.75 0.57 21.66
CA PRO A 121 -2.98 1.37 21.60
C PRO A 121 -3.32 1.81 20.17
N ILE A 122 -2.30 2.17 19.37
CA ILE A 122 -2.48 2.50 17.94
C ILE A 122 -3.01 1.29 17.19
N CYS A 123 -2.46 0.09 17.45
CA CYS A 123 -2.96 -1.17 16.92
C CYS A 123 -4.42 -1.44 17.32
N ILE A 124 -4.77 -1.26 18.59
CA ILE A 124 -6.14 -1.52 19.09
C ILE A 124 -7.13 -0.50 18.50
N ALA A 125 -6.78 0.79 18.47
CA ALA A 125 -7.61 1.85 17.91
C ALA A 125 -7.88 1.64 16.42
N LEU A 126 -6.88 1.20 15.66
CA LEU A 126 -7.06 0.84 14.26
C LEU A 126 -8.01 -0.38 14.11
N ASN A 127 -8.01 -1.33 15.08
CA ASN A 127 -8.79 -2.58 15.03
C ASN A 127 -10.27 -2.32 15.27
N VAL A 128 -10.55 -1.55 16.32
CA VAL A 128 -11.90 -1.19 16.76
C VAL A 128 -12.63 -0.37 15.70
N THR A 129 -11.92 0.50 14.98
CA THR A 129 -12.52 1.31 13.90
C THR A 129 -12.81 0.52 12.61
N GLY A 130 -12.57 -0.80 12.58
CA GLY A 130 -12.75 -1.64 11.38
C GLY A 130 -11.78 -1.32 10.23
N LYS A 131 -10.87 -0.35 10.44
CA LYS A 131 -9.82 0.07 9.51
C LYS A 131 -8.64 -0.92 9.48
N LEU A 132 -8.70 -1.99 10.28
CA LEU A 132 -7.67 -3.03 10.43
C LEU A 132 -8.03 -4.35 9.74
N LYS A 133 -8.91 -4.35 8.74
CA LYS A 133 -8.92 -5.46 7.77
C LYS A 133 -7.51 -5.57 7.15
N LYS A 134 -7.01 -6.79 6.89
CA LYS A 134 -5.77 -6.94 6.10
C LYS A 134 -6.02 -6.15 4.82
N PRO A 135 -5.26 -5.08 4.51
CA PRO A 135 -5.44 -4.40 3.25
C PRO A 135 -5.24 -5.48 2.19
N GLU A 136 -6.24 -5.69 1.36
CA GLU A 136 -6.09 -6.53 0.19
C GLU A 136 -4.90 -5.99 -0.61
N SER A 137 -3.99 -6.88 -1.01
CA SER A 137 -2.83 -6.49 -1.81
C SER A 137 -3.32 -5.77 -3.06
N TRP A 138 -2.51 -4.85 -3.56
CA TRP A 138 -2.86 -4.08 -4.76
C TRP A 138 -3.18 -5.01 -5.93
N ILE A 139 -2.43 -6.10 -6.08
CA ILE A 139 -2.67 -7.14 -7.09
C ILE A 139 -4.04 -7.82 -6.91
N LEU A 140 -4.43 -8.15 -5.68
CA LEU A 140 -5.74 -8.75 -5.43
C LEU A 140 -6.89 -7.77 -5.78
N ARG A 141 -6.70 -6.48 -5.53
CA ARG A 141 -7.67 -5.44 -5.92
C ARG A 141 -7.77 -5.26 -7.43
N ILE A 142 -6.64 -5.32 -8.13
CA ILE A 142 -6.59 -5.30 -9.60
C ILE A 142 -7.37 -6.50 -10.15
N SER A 143 -7.01 -7.71 -9.71
CA SER A 143 -7.66 -8.96 -10.15
C SER A 143 -9.17 -8.96 -9.88
N LYS A 144 -9.63 -8.59 -8.67
CA LYS A 144 -11.06 -8.52 -8.36
C LYS A 144 -11.80 -7.48 -9.20
N THR A 145 -11.17 -6.34 -9.47
CA THR A 145 -11.77 -5.29 -10.30
C THR A 145 -11.89 -5.76 -11.75
N GLN A 146 -10.85 -6.42 -12.27
CA GLN A 146 -10.88 -7.00 -13.62
C GLN A 146 -11.97 -8.07 -13.74
N VAL A 147 -12.05 -9.01 -12.80
CA VAL A 147 -13.10 -10.04 -12.76
C VAL A 147 -14.50 -9.41 -12.72
N ARG A 148 -14.68 -8.29 -11.99
CA ARG A 148 -15.96 -7.58 -11.97
C ARG A 148 -16.31 -7.00 -13.34
N ILE A 149 -15.34 -6.39 -14.04
CA ILE A 149 -15.55 -5.87 -15.40
C ILE A 149 -15.96 -7.01 -16.33
N ASP A 150 -15.26 -8.14 -16.25
CA ASP A 150 -15.49 -9.30 -17.13
C ASP A 150 -16.85 -9.97 -16.87
N MET A 151 -17.20 -10.21 -15.60
CA MET A 151 -18.45 -10.89 -15.22
C MET A 151 -19.69 -10.00 -15.39
N GLN A 152 -19.57 -8.68 -15.29
CA GLN A 152 -20.70 -7.74 -15.37
C GLN A 152 -20.68 -6.89 -16.64
N LYS A 153 -19.92 -7.31 -17.67
CA LYS A 153 -19.66 -6.52 -18.87
C LYS A 153 -20.93 -5.98 -19.56
N ASP A 154 -22.00 -6.77 -19.57
CA ASP A 154 -23.27 -6.41 -20.22
C ASP A 154 -24.21 -5.60 -19.30
N LEU A 155 -23.93 -5.58 -18.00
CA LEU A 155 -24.73 -4.87 -16.98
C LEU A 155 -24.14 -3.50 -16.63
N LEU A 156 -22.85 -3.29 -16.92
CA LEU A 156 -22.15 -2.05 -16.62
C LEU A 156 -22.34 -1.03 -17.75
N THR A 157 -22.65 0.21 -17.38
CA THR A 157 -22.61 1.32 -18.34
C THR A 157 -21.17 1.60 -18.79
N GLU A 158 -20.98 2.21 -19.95
CA GLU A 158 -19.65 2.58 -20.44
C GLU A 158 -18.91 3.47 -19.43
N TYR A 159 -19.60 4.42 -18.80
CA TYR A 159 -19.02 5.23 -17.71
C TYR A 159 -18.54 4.38 -16.52
N GLN A 160 -19.30 3.36 -16.12
CA GLN A 160 -18.89 2.48 -15.02
C GLN A 160 -17.66 1.65 -15.39
N LYS A 161 -17.57 1.15 -16.62
CA LYS A 161 -16.38 0.43 -17.13
C LYS A 161 -15.15 1.34 -17.11
N GLU A 162 -15.28 2.56 -17.64
CA GLU A 162 -14.19 3.53 -17.67
C GLU A 162 -13.71 3.92 -16.26
N ARG A 163 -14.64 4.06 -15.32
CA ARG A 163 -14.30 4.32 -13.92
C ARG A 163 -13.57 3.14 -13.25
N LEU A 164 -14.02 1.90 -13.49
CA LEU A 164 -13.36 0.72 -12.93
C LEU A 164 -11.95 0.53 -13.52
N ARG A 165 -11.74 0.87 -14.80
CA ARG A 165 -10.41 0.90 -15.42
C ARG A 165 -9.49 1.95 -14.79
N LEU A 166 -10.02 3.14 -14.49
CA LEU A 166 -9.28 4.15 -13.74
C LEU A 166 -8.88 3.64 -12.35
N ASP A 167 -9.74 2.89 -11.67
CA ASP A 167 -9.40 2.28 -10.37
C ASP A 167 -8.27 1.25 -10.49
N ILE A 168 -8.24 0.42 -11.55
CA ILE A 168 -7.11 -0.50 -11.82
C ILE A 168 -5.80 0.27 -11.98
N LEU A 169 -5.78 1.32 -12.80
CA LEU A 169 -4.59 2.15 -13.01
C LEU A 169 -4.11 2.81 -11.72
N ARG A 170 -5.02 3.24 -10.85
CA ARG A 170 -4.70 3.79 -9.53
C ARG A 170 -4.07 2.75 -8.60
N TYR A 171 -4.52 1.50 -8.65
CA TYR A 171 -3.91 0.41 -7.88
C TYR A 171 -2.50 0.06 -8.39
N LEU A 172 -2.29 0.04 -9.71
CA LEU A 172 -0.97 -0.15 -10.32
C LEU A 172 -0.01 0.99 -9.94
N TRP A 173 -0.47 2.24 -10.04
CA TRP A 173 0.28 3.40 -9.60
C TRP A 173 0.68 3.30 -8.13
N ALA A 174 -0.26 2.95 -7.25
CA ALA A 174 0.00 2.81 -5.82
C ALA A 174 1.05 1.72 -5.55
N TRP A 175 0.97 0.60 -6.26
CA TRP A 175 1.95 -0.47 -6.16
C TRP A 175 3.36 -0.01 -6.57
N ILE A 176 3.50 0.68 -7.71
CA ILE A 176 4.80 1.16 -8.21
C ILE A 176 5.43 2.15 -7.22
N VAL A 177 4.64 3.07 -6.68
CA VAL A 177 5.13 4.06 -5.72
C VAL A 177 5.52 3.42 -4.39
N SER A 178 4.74 2.46 -3.89
CA SER A 178 5.11 1.69 -2.69
C SER A 178 6.40 0.89 -2.89
N ALA A 179 6.58 0.26 -4.05
CA ALA A 179 7.80 -0.46 -4.39
C ALA A 179 9.02 0.47 -4.45
N LYS A 180 8.91 1.65 -5.09
CA LYS A 180 10.00 2.64 -5.18
C LYS A 180 10.37 3.25 -3.82
N LYS A 181 9.38 3.58 -2.97
CA LYS A 181 9.63 4.30 -1.71
C LYS A 181 10.08 3.41 -0.56
N PHE A 182 9.53 2.21 -0.48
CA PHE A 182 9.72 1.34 0.68
C PHE A 182 10.62 0.14 0.41
N GLY A 183 11.09 -0.02 -0.85
CA GLY A 183 11.77 -1.24 -1.28
C GLY A 183 10.90 -2.49 -1.15
N TYR A 184 9.60 -2.29 -0.89
CA TYR A 184 8.64 -3.36 -0.65
C TYR A 184 8.15 -3.84 -2.02
N VAL A 185 8.97 -4.69 -2.64
CA VAL A 185 8.47 -5.55 -3.72
C VAL A 185 7.68 -6.63 -2.99
N GLU A 186 6.38 -6.39 -2.79
CA GLU A 186 5.49 -7.49 -2.46
C GLU A 186 5.72 -8.50 -3.58
N SER A 187 6.38 -9.62 -3.28
CA SER A 187 6.71 -10.67 -4.23
C SER A 187 5.42 -11.43 -4.57
N ALA A 188 4.40 -10.68 -4.96
CA ALA A 188 3.19 -11.19 -5.51
C ALA A 188 3.55 -11.56 -6.94
N ARG A 189 4.02 -12.80 -7.08
CA ARG A 189 3.95 -13.51 -8.35
C ARG A 189 2.52 -13.27 -8.85
N PHE A 190 2.39 -12.56 -9.97
CA PHE A 190 1.20 -12.60 -10.80
C PHE A 190 1.09 -14.07 -11.25
N GLY A 191 0.48 -14.89 -10.40
CA GLY A 191 0.21 -16.30 -10.64
C GLY A 191 -1.06 -16.47 -11.41
#